data_AF-A0A938K131-F1
#
_entry.id   AF-A0A938K131-F1
#
_cell.length_a   1.000
_cell.length_b   1.000
_cell.length_c   1.000
_cell.angle_alpha   90.00
_cell.angle_beta   90.00
_cell.angle_gamma   90.00
#
_symmetry.space_group_name_H-M   'P 1'
#
loop_
_entity.id
_entity.type
_entity.pdbx_description
1 polymer ?
#
loop_
_entity_poly.entity_id
_entity_poly.type
_entity_poly.pdbx_seq_one_letter_code
_entity_poly.pdbx_strand_id
1 'polypeptide(L)'
;TKAEQAAASKQNGPIDELSKALRQLQRARLALYRGKHPKGDQANEDELRQAFPDYAAKAAALDQELGEAEARRINLPSIRALYDLDSTPPPTRLLGRGDPLDPKDEVSPAPPAVLDDPAQPFRLEAPAESGTTGRRLALARWLVRPDHPLTARVMVNRVWAGHFGAGIVPTIENFGRSGAAPANQPLLDWLATEFVRQGWSVKAMHRLIVTSTVYRQSSAARGPGAKLDPGNKLLWRMPRRRLEAEIVRDAVLEAAGTLDYSMFGEPVPAETAKSGEIAPVGETCGGRRSMYQIVRRSAPQSFLSAFDAPVMEINCTRRASSTSAVQALALMNGRFVRAQAEHFARRVLEEAPPADSSRVTWAFRLALARRPTPAELHTLLGFVDRQRAHYPDTNPDALALRVYSDLCQALVSANEFVYID
;
A
#
# COMPACT_ATOMS: atom_id res chain seq x y z
N THR A 1 -17.65 -11.16 10.36
CA THR A 1 -17.94 -12.53 10.87
C THR A 1 -19.23 -13.05 10.26
N LYS A 2 -19.53 -14.36 10.35
CA LYS A 2 -20.84 -14.89 9.89
C LYS A 2 -22.03 -14.24 10.64
N ALA A 3 -21.85 -13.91 11.91
CA ALA A 3 -22.86 -13.23 12.71
C ALA A 3 -23.14 -11.80 12.21
N GLU A 4 -22.10 -11.04 11.90
CA GLU A 4 -22.22 -9.71 11.27
C GLU A 4 -22.87 -9.79 9.88
N GLN A 5 -22.54 -10.82 9.09
CA GLN A 5 -23.19 -11.04 7.78
C GLN A 5 -24.68 -11.34 7.92
N ALA A 6 -25.07 -12.19 8.87
CA ALA A 6 -26.48 -12.47 9.14
C ALA A 6 -27.23 -11.23 9.67
N ALA A 7 -26.61 -10.47 10.57
CA ALA A 7 -27.17 -9.22 11.09
C ALA A 7 -27.36 -8.18 9.97
N ALA A 8 -26.35 -7.98 9.13
CA ALA A 8 -26.43 -7.09 7.97
C ALA A 8 -27.48 -7.56 6.96
N SER A 9 -27.56 -8.85 6.65
CA SER A 9 -28.57 -9.38 5.73
C SER A 9 -30.00 -9.18 6.25
N LYS A 10 -30.22 -9.35 7.56
CA LYS A 10 -31.52 -9.12 8.19
C LYS A 10 -31.90 -7.64 8.20
N GLN A 11 -30.93 -6.77 8.53
CA GLN A 11 -31.15 -5.33 8.64
C GLN A 11 -31.27 -4.64 7.27
N ASN A 12 -30.48 -5.07 6.28
CA ASN A 12 -30.45 -4.47 4.95
C ASN A 12 -31.47 -5.10 3.98
N GLY A 13 -32.00 -6.28 4.27
CA GLY A 13 -32.97 -6.98 3.40
C GLY A 13 -34.17 -6.12 2.95
N PRO A 14 -34.77 -5.28 3.83
CA PRO A 14 -35.84 -4.37 3.43
C PRO A 14 -35.42 -3.31 2.39
N ILE A 15 -34.16 -2.88 2.34
CA ILE A 15 -33.67 -1.83 1.43
C ILE A 15 -33.81 -2.29 -0.02
N ASP A 16 -33.42 -3.53 -0.33
CA ASP A 16 -33.48 -4.06 -1.69
C ASP A 16 -34.94 -4.25 -2.15
N GLU A 17 -35.82 -4.67 -1.25
CA GLU A 17 -37.25 -4.83 -1.56
C GLU A 17 -37.96 -3.48 -1.75
N LEU A 18 -37.67 -2.47 -0.90
CA LEU A 18 -38.16 -1.10 -1.07
C LEU A 18 -37.66 -0.47 -2.37
N SER A 19 -36.38 -0.65 -2.71
CA SER A 19 -35.81 -0.16 -3.98
C SER A 19 -36.44 -0.84 -5.20
N LYS A 20 -36.71 -2.16 -5.13
CA LYS A 20 -37.44 -2.88 -6.19
C LYS A 20 -38.88 -2.37 -6.31
N ALA A 21 -39.58 -2.18 -5.19
CA ALA A 21 -40.96 -1.70 -5.17
C ALA A 21 -41.07 -0.30 -5.78
N LEU A 22 -40.16 0.62 -5.46
CA LEU A 22 -40.09 1.96 -6.04
C LEU A 22 -39.86 1.89 -7.57
N ARG A 23 -38.90 1.06 -8.03
CA ARG A 23 -38.65 0.87 -9.47
C ARG A 23 -39.83 0.24 -10.21
N GLN A 24 -40.51 -0.72 -9.59
CA GLN A 24 -41.71 -1.35 -10.17
C GLN A 24 -42.86 -0.34 -10.29
N LEU A 25 -43.06 0.47 -9.25
CA LEU A 25 -44.06 1.53 -9.24
C LEU A 25 -43.78 2.58 -10.32
N GLN A 26 -42.52 3.02 -10.46
CA GLN A 26 -42.08 3.93 -11.51
C GLN A 26 -42.30 3.34 -12.90
N ARG A 27 -41.92 2.08 -13.13
CA ARG A 27 -42.14 1.38 -14.42
C ARG A 27 -43.63 1.26 -14.78
N ALA A 28 -44.49 0.93 -13.82
CA ALA A 28 -45.93 0.83 -14.04
C ALA A 28 -46.54 2.18 -14.44
N ARG A 29 -46.06 3.28 -13.84
CA ARG A 29 -46.54 4.63 -14.16
C ARG A 29 -45.97 5.16 -15.47
N LEU A 30 -44.71 4.86 -15.78
CA LEU A 30 -44.13 5.15 -17.08
C LEU A 30 -44.91 4.46 -18.21
N ALA A 31 -45.33 3.21 -18.03
CA ALA A 31 -46.16 2.48 -19.00
C ALA A 31 -47.54 3.14 -19.22
N LEU A 32 -48.18 3.63 -18.16
CA LEU A 32 -49.46 4.36 -18.25
C LEU A 32 -49.29 5.76 -18.87
N TYR A 33 -48.17 6.43 -18.60
CA TYR A 33 -47.83 7.73 -19.19
C TYR A 33 -47.60 7.61 -20.70
N ARG A 34 -46.88 6.57 -21.13
CA ARG A 34 -46.68 6.21 -22.56
C ARG A 34 -48.00 6.05 -23.31
N GLY A 35 -49.00 5.42 -22.70
CA GLY A 35 -50.31 5.22 -23.33
C GLY A 35 -51.13 6.52 -23.52
N LYS A 36 -50.79 7.60 -22.81
CA LYS A 36 -51.50 8.89 -22.84
C LYS A 36 -50.74 10.02 -23.54
N HIS A 37 -49.41 9.88 -23.71
CA HIS A 37 -48.56 10.93 -24.30
C HIS A 37 -47.61 10.38 -25.39
N PRO A 38 -47.63 10.93 -26.61
CA PRO A 38 -46.84 10.42 -27.75
C PRO A 38 -45.32 10.61 -27.63
N LYS A 39 -44.81 11.22 -26.54
CA LYS A 39 -43.39 11.36 -26.19
C LYS A 39 -43.00 10.63 -24.89
N GLY A 40 -43.75 9.60 -24.49
CA GLY A 40 -43.67 9.00 -23.15
C GLY A 40 -42.40 8.22 -22.78
N ASP A 41 -41.41 8.08 -23.67
CA ASP A 41 -40.15 7.37 -23.37
C ASP A 41 -39.12 8.19 -22.60
N GLN A 42 -39.32 9.51 -22.49
CA GLN A 42 -38.37 10.43 -21.83
C GLN A 42 -38.94 11.14 -20.61
N ALA A 43 -40.08 10.68 -20.07
CA ALA A 43 -40.70 11.32 -18.92
C ALA A 43 -39.75 11.26 -17.70
N ASN A 44 -39.43 12.42 -17.14
CA ASN A 44 -38.60 12.49 -15.94
C ASN A 44 -39.43 12.15 -14.68
N GLU A 45 -38.75 11.90 -13.56
CA GLU A 45 -39.44 11.47 -12.34
C GLU A 45 -40.39 12.55 -11.78
N ASP A 46 -40.03 13.82 -11.93
CA ASP A 46 -40.86 14.95 -11.49
C ASP A 46 -42.15 15.08 -12.32
N GLU A 47 -42.08 14.84 -13.63
CA GLU A 47 -43.23 14.82 -14.55
C GLU A 47 -44.19 13.68 -14.20
N LEU A 48 -43.66 12.50 -13.83
CA LEU A 48 -44.49 11.38 -13.37
C LEU A 48 -45.17 11.69 -12.03
N ARG A 49 -44.47 12.33 -11.10
CA ARG A 49 -45.04 12.77 -9.80
C ARG A 49 -46.13 13.83 -10.00
N GLN A 50 -45.98 14.75 -10.96
CA GLN A 50 -47.00 15.74 -11.29
C GLN A 50 -48.22 15.14 -12.00
N ALA A 51 -48.00 14.22 -12.94
CA ALA A 51 -49.08 13.62 -13.73
C ALA A 51 -49.93 12.60 -12.94
N PHE A 52 -49.37 12.01 -11.88
CA PHE A 52 -50.03 10.98 -11.06
C PHE A 52 -49.89 11.29 -9.56
N PRO A 53 -50.83 12.04 -8.96
CA PRO A 53 -50.79 12.36 -7.52
C PRO A 53 -50.71 11.12 -6.61
N ASP A 54 -51.42 10.04 -6.95
CA ASP A 54 -51.36 8.76 -6.22
C ASP A 54 -49.99 8.09 -6.28
N TYR A 55 -49.24 8.31 -7.36
CA TYR A 55 -47.87 7.85 -7.49
C TYR A 55 -46.92 8.72 -6.65
N ALA A 56 -47.08 10.05 -6.68
CA ALA A 56 -46.27 10.95 -5.88
C ALA A 56 -46.36 10.63 -4.38
N ALA A 57 -47.58 10.38 -3.86
CA ALA A 57 -47.78 10.02 -2.47
C ALA A 57 -47.12 8.67 -2.11
N LYS A 58 -47.27 7.65 -2.96
CA LYS A 58 -46.67 6.32 -2.74
C LYS A 58 -45.15 6.31 -2.91
N ALA A 59 -44.62 7.06 -3.88
CA ALA A 59 -43.19 7.23 -4.09
C ALA A 59 -42.56 7.97 -2.90
N ALA A 60 -43.17 9.05 -2.42
CA ALA A 60 -42.69 9.78 -1.25
C ALA A 60 -42.67 8.92 0.03
N ALA A 61 -43.68 8.09 0.25
CA ALA A 61 -43.70 7.15 1.38
C ALA A 61 -42.57 6.11 1.27
N LEU A 62 -42.38 5.52 0.08
CA LEU A 62 -41.29 4.58 -0.17
C LEU A 62 -39.91 5.23 -0.08
N ASP A 63 -39.75 6.48 -0.54
CA ASP A 63 -38.52 7.25 -0.43
C ASP A 63 -38.18 7.53 1.04
N GLN A 64 -39.18 7.87 1.86
CA GLN A 64 -39.00 8.06 3.29
C GLN A 64 -38.58 6.76 3.98
N GLU A 65 -39.29 5.66 3.74
CA GLU A 65 -38.95 4.34 4.28
C GLU A 65 -37.56 3.88 3.83
N LEU A 66 -37.21 4.13 2.57
CA LEU A 66 -35.89 3.84 2.03
C LEU A 66 -34.82 4.68 2.72
N GLY A 67 -35.03 5.99 2.91
CA GLY A 67 -34.09 6.87 3.62
C GLY A 67 -33.87 6.45 5.08
N GLU A 68 -34.93 6.07 5.79
CA GLU A 68 -34.84 5.55 7.16
C GLU A 68 -34.10 4.20 7.22
N ALA A 69 -34.34 3.32 6.24
CA ALA A 69 -33.67 2.03 6.14
C ALA A 69 -32.20 2.19 5.75
N GLU A 70 -31.87 3.10 4.83
CA GLU A 70 -30.50 3.44 4.42
C GLU A 70 -29.70 4.07 5.56
N ALA A 71 -30.32 4.91 6.40
CA ALA A 71 -29.68 5.46 7.59
C ALA A 71 -29.28 4.38 8.62
N ARG A 72 -29.96 3.22 8.61
CA ARG A 72 -29.66 2.07 9.48
C ARG A 72 -28.88 0.97 8.77
N ARG A 73 -28.41 1.21 7.54
CA ARG A 73 -27.73 0.22 6.71
C ARG A 73 -26.43 -0.21 7.36
N ILE A 74 -26.25 -1.51 7.52
CA ILE A 74 -24.97 -2.09 7.91
C ILE A 74 -24.12 -2.25 6.66
N ASN A 75 -23.15 -1.37 6.47
CA ASN A 75 -22.19 -1.50 5.38
C ASN A 75 -21.16 -2.55 5.73
N LEU A 76 -21.23 -3.70 5.06
CA LEU A 76 -20.15 -4.67 5.10
C LEU A 76 -19.12 -4.28 4.06
N PRO A 77 -17.82 -4.22 4.41
CA PRO A 77 -16.78 -4.02 3.42
C PRO A 77 -16.85 -5.16 2.41
N SER A 78 -17.13 -4.80 1.16
CA SER A 78 -17.12 -5.74 0.04
C SER A 78 -15.74 -5.71 -0.60
N ILE A 79 -15.20 -6.90 -0.84
CA ILE A 79 -13.96 -7.06 -1.60
C ILE A 79 -14.27 -7.74 -2.91
N ARG A 80 -13.60 -7.32 -3.98
CA ARG A 80 -13.59 -8.10 -5.22
C ARG A 80 -12.59 -9.23 -5.03
N ALA A 81 -13.08 -10.46 -5.06
CA ALA A 81 -12.26 -11.65 -4.95
C ALA A 81 -12.49 -12.55 -6.15
N LEU A 82 -11.44 -13.25 -6.57
CA LEU A 82 -11.56 -14.41 -7.46
C LEU A 82 -11.84 -15.62 -6.59
N TYR A 83 -12.92 -16.36 -6.86
CA TYR A 83 -13.30 -17.58 -6.18
C TYR A 83 -13.68 -18.65 -7.21
N ASP A 84 -13.71 -19.91 -6.80
CA ASP A 84 -14.18 -20.99 -7.67
C ASP A 84 -15.70 -20.87 -7.82
N LEU A 85 -16.23 -21.02 -9.04
CA LEU A 85 -17.66 -20.89 -9.31
C LEU A 85 -18.45 -22.08 -8.75
N ASP A 86 -17.91 -23.29 -8.92
CA ASP A 86 -18.47 -24.55 -8.46
C ASP A 86 -17.37 -25.63 -8.34
N SER A 87 -17.78 -26.85 -7.97
CA SER A 87 -16.92 -28.04 -7.94
C SER A 87 -16.68 -28.68 -9.32
N THR A 88 -17.34 -28.19 -10.37
CA THR A 88 -17.37 -28.75 -11.73
C THR A 88 -17.05 -27.66 -12.77
N PRO A 89 -15.78 -27.22 -12.84
CA PRO A 89 -15.42 -26.08 -13.65
C PRO A 89 -15.57 -26.42 -15.14
N PRO A 90 -15.81 -25.43 -16.02
CA PRO A 90 -15.80 -25.65 -17.46
C PRO A 90 -14.49 -26.32 -17.93
N PRO A 91 -14.56 -27.21 -18.93
CA PRO A 91 -13.39 -27.90 -19.44
C PRO A 91 -12.38 -26.89 -20.01
N THR A 92 -11.11 -27.06 -19.67
CA THR A 92 -10.02 -26.29 -20.28
C THR A 92 -9.55 -27.01 -21.53
N ARG A 93 -9.50 -26.32 -22.67
CA ARG A 93 -9.14 -26.93 -23.96
C ARG A 93 -7.89 -26.28 -24.53
N LEU A 94 -7.10 -27.05 -25.25
CA LEU A 94 -6.01 -26.53 -26.07
C LEU A 94 -6.60 -25.69 -27.21
N LEU A 95 -6.07 -24.49 -27.41
CA LEU A 95 -6.52 -23.60 -28.48
C LEU A 95 -5.64 -23.75 -29.72
N GLY A 96 -6.26 -23.98 -30.88
CA GLY A 96 -5.57 -24.04 -32.16
C GLY A 96 -4.87 -22.70 -32.45
N ARG A 97 -3.52 -22.67 -32.39
CA ARG A 97 -2.72 -21.44 -32.54
C ARG A 97 -3.13 -20.30 -31.59
N GLY A 98 -3.77 -20.62 -30.47
CA GLY A 98 -4.25 -19.63 -29.50
C GLY A 98 -5.61 -18.99 -29.85
N ASP A 99 -6.31 -19.45 -30.88
CA ASP A 99 -7.64 -18.95 -31.24
C ASP A 99 -8.72 -19.46 -30.26
N PRO A 100 -9.40 -18.59 -29.50
CA PRO A 100 -10.50 -18.98 -28.59
C PRO A 100 -11.69 -19.63 -29.30
N LEU A 101 -11.83 -19.45 -30.62
CA LEU A 101 -12.91 -20.02 -31.43
C LEU A 101 -12.55 -21.39 -32.02
N ASP A 102 -11.31 -21.87 -31.87
CA ASP A 102 -10.86 -23.19 -32.33
C ASP A 102 -10.41 -24.10 -31.16
N PRO A 103 -11.34 -24.51 -30.27
CA PRO A 103 -11.02 -25.42 -29.18
C PRO A 103 -10.71 -26.83 -29.68
N LYS A 104 -9.60 -27.40 -29.24
CA LYS A 104 -9.16 -28.77 -29.52
C LYS A 104 -9.40 -29.68 -28.30
N ASP A 105 -8.42 -30.52 -28.01
CA ASP A 105 -8.46 -31.51 -26.94
C ASP A 105 -8.59 -30.84 -25.57
N GLU A 106 -9.33 -31.52 -24.69
CA GLU A 106 -9.43 -31.14 -23.29
C GLU A 106 -8.12 -31.47 -22.56
N VAL A 107 -7.69 -30.56 -21.68
CA VAL A 107 -6.48 -30.71 -20.88
C VAL A 107 -6.82 -30.65 -19.40
N SER A 108 -6.19 -31.55 -18.64
CA SER A 108 -6.28 -31.54 -17.18
C SER A 108 -5.29 -30.55 -16.57
N PRO A 109 -5.62 -29.95 -15.42
CA PRO A 109 -4.68 -29.08 -14.71
C PRO A 109 -3.49 -29.89 -14.17
N ALA A 110 -2.28 -29.47 -14.53
CA ALA A 110 -1.03 -30.04 -14.04
C ALA A 110 0.07 -28.97 -14.03
N PRO A 111 1.11 -29.10 -13.19
CA PRO A 111 2.32 -28.28 -13.32
C PRO A 111 3.08 -28.63 -14.62
N PRO A 112 4.03 -27.79 -15.06
CA PRO A 112 4.91 -28.14 -16.15
C PRO A 112 5.62 -29.47 -15.86
N ALA A 113 5.54 -30.44 -16.78
CA ALA A 113 6.04 -31.79 -16.55
C ALA A 113 7.52 -31.87 -16.14
N VAL A 114 8.35 -30.91 -16.56
CA VAL A 114 9.76 -30.79 -16.16
C VAL A 114 9.97 -30.48 -14.68
N LEU A 115 8.93 -29.97 -14.01
CA LEU A 115 8.94 -29.64 -12.58
C LEU A 115 8.13 -30.65 -11.74
N ASP A 116 7.45 -31.61 -12.38
CA ASP A 116 6.68 -32.62 -11.68
C ASP A 116 7.59 -33.81 -11.37
N ASP A 117 7.94 -33.96 -10.09
CA ASP A 117 8.79 -35.04 -9.62
C ASP A 117 8.03 -36.37 -9.68
N PRO A 118 8.48 -37.36 -10.49
CA PRO A 118 7.81 -38.66 -10.59
C PRO A 118 7.73 -39.42 -9.26
N ALA A 119 8.65 -39.17 -8.31
CA ALA A 119 8.62 -39.80 -7.00
C ALA A 119 7.51 -39.24 -6.10
N GLN A 120 7.05 -38.02 -6.37
CA GLN A 120 5.98 -37.33 -5.66
C GLN A 120 5.16 -36.52 -6.67
N PRO A 121 4.32 -37.18 -7.49
CA PRO A 121 3.61 -36.50 -8.55
C PRO A 121 2.60 -35.51 -7.99
N PHE A 122 2.31 -34.47 -8.76
CA PHE A 122 1.23 -33.54 -8.46
C PHE A 122 -0.11 -34.28 -8.34
N ARG A 123 -0.82 -34.05 -7.24
CA ARG A 123 -2.12 -34.67 -6.97
C ARG A 123 -3.20 -33.61 -6.85
N LEU A 124 -4.24 -33.74 -7.67
CA LEU A 124 -5.45 -32.97 -7.56
C LEU A 124 -6.42 -33.72 -6.63
N GLU A 125 -6.48 -33.29 -5.38
CA GLU A 125 -7.46 -33.80 -4.40
C GLU A 125 -8.55 -32.75 -4.19
N ALA A 126 -9.77 -33.06 -4.65
CA ALA A 126 -10.93 -32.22 -4.39
C ALA A 126 -11.37 -32.41 -2.92
N PRO A 127 -11.52 -31.33 -2.11
CA PRO A 127 -12.04 -31.47 -0.77
C PRO A 127 -13.53 -31.83 -0.82
N ALA A 128 -13.93 -32.82 -0.01
CA ALA A 128 -15.24 -33.48 -0.10
C ALA A 128 -16.49 -32.57 0.03
N GLU A 129 -16.37 -31.33 0.54
CA GLU A 129 -17.55 -30.54 0.96
C GLU A 129 -17.57 -29.06 0.53
N SER A 130 -16.72 -28.62 -0.40
CA SER A 130 -16.34 -27.20 -0.41
C SER A 130 -16.80 -26.34 -1.59
N GLY A 131 -17.62 -26.85 -2.52
CA GLY A 131 -18.05 -26.07 -3.70
C GLY A 131 -16.87 -25.52 -4.51
N THR A 132 -15.68 -26.10 -4.36
CA THR A 132 -14.43 -25.76 -5.04
C THR A 132 -13.86 -27.00 -5.71
N THR A 133 -13.05 -26.74 -6.73
CA THR A 133 -12.33 -27.72 -7.52
C THR A 133 -11.12 -28.32 -6.80
N GLY A 134 -10.69 -27.73 -5.67
CA GLY A 134 -9.44 -28.09 -4.98
C GLY A 134 -8.15 -27.67 -5.71
N ARG A 135 -8.25 -27.16 -6.95
CA ARG A 135 -7.10 -26.83 -7.82
C ARG A 135 -6.12 -25.85 -7.17
N ARG A 136 -6.62 -24.80 -6.53
CA ARG A 136 -5.79 -23.78 -5.85
C ARG A 136 -5.03 -24.35 -4.66
N LEU A 137 -5.69 -25.19 -3.87
CA LEU A 137 -5.07 -25.84 -2.71
C LEU A 137 -4.00 -26.85 -3.15
N ALA A 138 -4.28 -27.64 -4.19
CA ALA A 138 -3.31 -28.56 -4.78
C ALA A 138 -2.07 -27.83 -5.28
N LEU A 139 -2.24 -26.73 -6.04
CA LEU A 139 -1.13 -25.89 -6.50
C LEU A 139 -0.35 -25.29 -5.33
N ALA A 140 -1.04 -24.76 -4.31
CA ALA A 140 -0.38 -24.20 -3.14
C ALA A 140 0.47 -25.24 -2.41
N ARG A 141 -0.07 -26.43 -2.15
CA ARG A 141 0.65 -27.55 -1.52
C ARG A 141 1.88 -27.95 -2.32
N TRP A 142 1.75 -28.05 -3.65
CA TRP A 142 2.87 -28.36 -4.54
C TRP A 142 3.98 -27.29 -4.49
N LEU A 143 3.61 -26.00 -4.53
CA LEU A 143 4.57 -24.89 -4.47
C LEU A 143 5.35 -24.83 -3.16
N VAL A 144 4.73 -25.19 -2.03
CA VAL A 144 5.37 -25.10 -0.70
C VAL A 144 6.01 -26.40 -0.22
N ARG A 145 6.14 -27.39 -1.11
CA ARG A 145 6.85 -28.63 -0.77
C ARG A 145 8.31 -28.31 -0.37
N PRO A 146 8.86 -29.00 0.65
CA PRO A 146 10.24 -28.77 1.10
C PRO A 146 11.31 -28.98 0.02
N ASP A 147 11.04 -29.86 -0.94
CA ASP A 147 11.93 -30.20 -2.07
C ASP A 147 11.65 -29.40 -3.34
N HIS A 148 10.67 -28.47 -3.31
CA HIS A 148 10.38 -27.64 -4.45
C HIS A 148 11.57 -26.69 -4.76
N PRO A 149 12.12 -26.69 -5.99
CA PRO A 149 13.40 -26.04 -6.26
C PRO A 149 13.35 -24.50 -6.22
N LEU A 150 12.23 -23.86 -6.53
CA LEU A 150 12.22 -22.40 -6.76
C LEU A 150 11.60 -21.58 -5.62
N THR A 151 10.46 -22.00 -5.06
CA THR A 151 9.66 -21.19 -4.14
C THR A 151 10.46 -20.61 -2.97
N ALA A 152 11.22 -21.44 -2.25
CA ALA A 152 12.02 -20.97 -1.11
C ALA A 152 13.12 -20.00 -1.56
N ARG A 153 13.85 -20.34 -2.64
CA ARG A 153 14.91 -19.49 -3.22
C ARG A 153 14.39 -18.12 -3.67
N VAL A 154 13.25 -18.10 -4.36
CA VAL A 154 12.60 -16.86 -4.81
C VAL A 154 12.19 -16.01 -3.61
N MET A 155 11.58 -16.62 -2.59
CA MET A 155 11.12 -15.88 -1.41
C MET A 155 12.27 -15.29 -0.61
N VAL A 156 13.31 -16.07 -0.31
CA VAL A 156 14.48 -15.55 0.46
C VAL A 156 15.24 -14.49 -0.34
N ASN A 157 15.32 -14.61 -1.67
CA ASN A 157 15.94 -13.60 -2.52
C ASN A 157 15.16 -12.27 -2.50
N ARG A 158 13.82 -12.32 -2.42
CA ARG A 158 12.99 -11.11 -2.25
C ARG A 158 13.17 -10.48 -0.88
N VAL A 159 13.21 -11.28 0.19
CA VAL A 159 13.50 -10.78 1.55
C VAL A 159 14.89 -10.13 1.61
N TRP A 160 15.89 -10.77 0.99
CA TRP A 160 17.24 -10.23 0.85
C TRP A 160 17.25 -8.90 0.09
N ALA A 161 16.58 -8.85 -1.06
CA ALA A 161 16.46 -7.63 -1.85
C ALA A 161 15.80 -6.47 -1.08
N GLY A 162 14.82 -6.76 -0.20
CA GLY A 162 14.20 -5.75 0.65
C GLY A 162 15.18 -5.10 1.64
N HIS A 163 16.20 -5.84 2.10
CA HIS A 163 17.21 -5.33 3.02
C HIS A 163 18.36 -4.63 2.30
N PHE A 164 18.87 -5.22 1.22
CA PHE A 164 20.07 -4.76 0.52
C PHE A 164 19.80 -3.99 -0.79
N GLY A 165 18.53 -3.79 -1.16
CA GLY A 165 18.11 -3.13 -2.40
C GLY A 165 18.24 -3.99 -3.67
N ALA A 166 19.08 -5.03 -3.64
CA ALA A 166 19.24 -6.02 -4.72
C ALA A 166 19.25 -7.43 -4.16
N GLY A 167 18.67 -8.38 -4.89
CA GLY A 167 18.71 -9.80 -4.56
C GLY A 167 20.08 -10.40 -4.79
N ILE A 168 20.35 -11.55 -4.16
CA ILE A 168 21.48 -12.44 -4.52
C ILE A 168 21.40 -12.80 -6.01
N VAL A 169 20.18 -13.06 -6.49
CA VAL A 169 19.81 -13.04 -7.92
C VAL A 169 19.20 -11.67 -8.22
N PRO A 170 19.85 -10.80 -9.02
CA PRO A 170 19.35 -9.45 -9.30
C PRO A 170 18.00 -9.42 -10.05
N THR A 171 17.71 -10.42 -10.88
CA THR A 171 16.44 -10.60 -11.60
C THR A 171 15.43 -11.30 -10.71
N ILE A 172 14.85 -10.57 -9.76
CA ILE A 172 13.95 -11.11 -8.73
C ILE A 172 12.69 -11.81 -9.29
N GLU A 173 12.30 -11.47 -10.51
CA GLU A 173 11.19 -12.08 -11.25
C GLU A 173 11.57 -13.26 -12.16
N ASN A 174 12.87 -13.46 -12.43
CA ASN A 174 13.32 -14.46 -13.38
C ASN A 174 14.55 -15.22 -12.86
N PHE A 175 14.30 -16.45 -12.41
CA PHE A 175 15.33 -17.43 -12.00
C PHE A 175 15.65 -18.44 -13.11
N GLY A 176 15.09 -18.26 -14.30
CA GLY A 176 15.33 -19.12 -15.45
C GLY A 176 16.66 -18.80 -16.16
N ARG A 177 16.93 -19.52 -17.25
CA ARG A 177 18.18 -19.40 -18.03
C ARG A 177 18.41 -18.01 -18.64
N SER A 178 17.34 -17.24 -18.88
CA SER A 178 17.41 -15.85 -19.35
C SER A 178 17.54 -14.84 -18.21
N GLY A 179 17.47 -15.28 -16.96
CA GLY A 179 17.72 -14.47 -15.77
C GLY A 179 19.20 -14.34 -15.44
N ALA A 180 19.51 -13.53 -14.44
CA ALA A 180 20.87 -13.38 -13.93
C ALA A 180 21.29 -14.58 -13.07
N ALA A 181 22.58 -14.94 -13.12
CA ALA A 181 23.14 -15.89 -12.18
C ALA A 181 23.23 -15.28 -10.77
N PRO A 182 23.10 -16.08 -9.70
CA PRO A 182 23.27 -15.59 -8.34
C PRO A 182 24.71 -15.17 -8.09
N ALA A 183 24.89 -14.07 -7.37
CA ALA A 183 26.21 -13.63 -6.92
C ALA A 183 26.86 -14.64 -5.96
N ASN A 184 26.06 -15.40 -5.22
CA ASN A 184 26.51 -16.47 -4.34
C ASN A 184 25.46 -17.58 -4.24
N GLN A 185 25.63 -18.65 -5.02
CA GLN A 185 24.72 -19.80 -5.04
C GLN A 185 24.67 -20.56 -3.69
N PRO A 186 25.81 -20.92 -3.06
CA PRO A 186 25.78 -21.61 -1.76
C PRO A 186 25.01 -20.87 -0.67
N LEU A 187 25.12 -19.53 -0.61
CA LEU A 187 24.37 -18.72 0.34
C LEU A 187 22.87 -18.74 0.07
N LEU A 188 22.46 -18.62 -1.20
CA LEU A 188 21.05 -18.68 -1.59
C LEU A 188 20.43 -20.03 -1.23
N ASP A 189 21.15 -21.12 -1.51
CA ASP A 189 20.70 -22.47 -1.20
C ASP A 189 20.57 -22.68 0.32
N TRP A 190 21.57 -22.24 1.09
CA TRP A 190 21.54 -22.32 2.54
C TRP A 190 20.36 -21.54 3.14
N LEU A 191 20.14 -20.29 2.69
CA LEU A 191 19.01 -19.48 3.15
C LEU A 191 17.67 -20.13 2.79
N ALA A 192 17.54 -20.71 1.60
CA ALA A 192 16.32 -21.38 1.16
C ALA A 192 16.00 -22.61 2.02
N THR A 193 16.98 -23.47 2.30
CA THR A 193 16.82 -24.61 3.20
C THR A 193 16.50 -24.16 4.63
N GLU A 194 17.19 -23.13 5.12
CA GLU A 194 16.95 -22.58 6.46
C GLU A 194 15.54 -21.98 6.58
N PHE A 195 15.03 -21.33 5.54
CA PHE A 195 13.68 -20.78 5.51
C PHE A 195 12.61 -21.87 5.68
N VAL A 196 12.76 -22.98 4.95
CA VAL A 196 11.88 -24.14 5.08
C VAL A 196 12.00 -24.77 6.47
N ARG A 197 13.23 -24.94 6.98
CA ARG A 197 13.51 -25.50 8.32
C ARG A 197 12.90 -24.67 9.45
N GLN A 198 12.83 -23.35 9.28
CA GLN A 198 12.17 -22.42 10.23
C GLN A 198 10.66 -22.31 9.99
N GLY A 199 10.05 -23.23 9.23
CA GLY A 199 8.61 -23.26 9.01
C GLY A 199 8.10 -22.08 8.18
N TRP A 200 8.88 -21.63 7.19
CA TRP A 200 8.54 -20.52 6.30
C TRP A 200 8.33 -19.18 7.04
N SER A 201 8.95 -19.02 8.21
CA SER A 201 8.82 -17.81 9.03
C SER A 201 9.61 -16.63 8.46
N VAL A 202 8.92 -15.73 7.77
CA VAL A 202 9.50 -14.51 7.21
C VAL A 202 10.13 -13.64 8.31
N LYS A 203 9.50 -13.59 9.50
CA LYS A 203 10.03 -12.85 10.67
C LYS A 203 11.37 -13.41 11.13
N ALA A 204 11.51 -14.72 11.18
CA ALA A 204 12.75 -15.35 11.61
C ALA A 204 13.87 -15.17 10.56
N MET A 205 13.51 -15.17 9.27
CA MET A 205 14.44 -14.82 8.18
C MET A 205 14.90 -13.36 8.25
N HIS A 206 13.99 -12.40 8.52
CA HIS A 206 14.38 -11.01 8.75
C HIS A 206 15.37 -10.91 9.92
N ARG A 207 15.08 -11.58 11.05
CA ARG A 207 15.98 -11.58 12.22
C ARG A 207 17.36 -12.11 11.85
N LEU A 208 17.44 -13.24 11.16
CA LEU A 208 18.69 -13.85 10.73
C LEU A 208 19.54 -12.89 9.87
N ILE A 209 18.90 -12.19 8.94
CA ILE A 209 19.59 -11.23 8.07
C ILE A 209 20.05 -10.01 8.86
N VAL A 210 19.18 -9.37 9.65
CA VAL A 210 19.55 -8.12 10.37
C VAL A 210 20.57 -8.35 11.49
N THR A 211 20.72 -9.58 11.98
CA THR A 211 21.76 -9.96 12.94
C THR A 211 23.02 -10.53 12.28
N SER A 212 23.11 -10.55 10.96
CA SER A 212 24.31 -10.98 10.23
C SER A 212 25.42 -9.92 10.25
N THR A 213 26.67 -10.35 10.04
CA THR A 213 27.80 -9.43 9.86
C THR A 213 27.62 -8.55 8.62
N VAL A 214 27.07 -9.09 7.53
CA VAL A 214 26.87 -8.35 6.27
C VAL A 214 25.87 -7.20 6.41
N TYR A 215 24.77 -7.39 7.16
CA TYR A 215 23.80 -6.31 7.40
C TYR A 215 24.35 -5.20 8.29
N ARG A 216 25.21 -5.53 9.27
CA ARG A 216 25.79 -4.56 10.21
C ARG A 216 27.04 -3.84 9.68
N GLN A 217 27.39 -4.02 8.40
CA GLN A 217 28.52 -3.29 7.81
C GLN A 217 28.21 -1.79 7.72
N SER A 218 29.25 -0.97 7.70
CA SER A 218 29.10 0.46 7.41
C SER A 218 28.88 0.69 5.91
N SER A 219 28.09 1.69 5.54
CA SER A 219 28.03 2.18 4.15
C SER A 219 29.27 2.96 3.69
N ALA A 220 30.20 3.27 4.60
CA ALA A 220 31.39 4.04 4.25
C ALA A 220 32.26 3.28 3.21
N ALA A 221 32.64 3.99 2.15
CA ALA A 221 33.45 3.45 1.05
C ALA A 221 34.95 3.30 1.43
N ARG A 222 35.25 2.56 2.49
CA ARG A 222 36.61 2.40 3.02
C ARG A 222 37.25 1.12 2.50
N GLY A 223 38.51 1.20 2.05
CA GLY A 223 39.31 0.03 1.68
C GLY A 223 39.28 -0.33 0.19
N PRO A 224 39.81 -1.51 -0.19
CA PRO A 224 40.04 -1.88 -1.59
C PRO A 224 38.76 -2.28 -2.34
N GLY A 225 37.63 -2.47 -1.63
CA GLY A 225 36.35 -2.90 -2.23
C GLY A 225 35.86 -1.99 -3.34
N ALA A 226 36.09 -0.67 -3.25
CA ALA A 226 35.73 0.27 -4.30
C ALA A 226 36.45 0.02 -5.64
N LYS A 227 37.64 -0.61 -5.61
CA LYS A 227 38.40 -1.00 -6.80
C LYS A 227 38.05 -2.41 -7.28
N LEU A 228 37.85 -3.35 -6.34
CA LEU A 228 37.64 -4.77 -6.65
C LEU A 228 36.19 -5.09 -7.04
N ASP A 229 35.22 -4.45 -6.41
CA ASP A 229 33.79 -4.61 -6.67
C ASP A 229 33.08 -3.25 -6.60
N PRO A 230 33.25 -2.38 -7.62
CA PRO A 230 32.65 -1.05 -7.64
C PRO A 230 31.11 -1.09 -7.53
N GLY A 231 30.49 -2.18 -7.98
CA GLY A 231 29.04 -2.39 -7.96
C GLY A 231 28.50 -2.90 -6.62
N ASN A 232 29.36 -3.17 -5.63
CA ASN A 232 29.00 -3.74 -4.33
C ASN A 232 28.16 -5.03 -4.44
N LYS A 233 28.40 -5.85 -5.46
CA LYS A 233 27.70 -7.14 -5.68
C LYS A 233 27.97 -8.13 -4.56
N LEU A 234 29.16 -8.09 -3.96
CA LEU A 234 29.60 -8.95 -2.87
C LEU A 234 29.26 -8.37 -1.49
N LEU A 235 28.61 -7.19 -1.44
CA LEU A 235 28.22 -6.50 -0.20
C LEU A 235 29.41 -6.35 0.75
N TRP A 236 30.47 -5.69 0.27
CA TRP A 236 31.63 -5.32 1.08
C TRP A 236 31.38 -4.05 1.91
N ARG A 237 30.26 -3.36 1.65
CA ARG A 237 29.67 -2.30 2.47
C ARG A 237 28.14 -2.40 2.45
N MET A 238 27.47 -1.75 3.40
CA MET A 238 26.02 -1.58 3.32
C MET A 238 25.66 -0.69 2.11
N PRO A 239 24.72 -1.10 1.24
CA PRO A 239 24.25 -0.25 0.15
C PRO A 239 23.35 0.86 0.70
N ARG A 240 23.68 2.11 0.35
CA ARG A 240 22.79 3.25 0.58
C ARG A 240 21.51 3.05 -0.19
N ARG A 241 20.37 3.11 0.48
CA ARG A 241 19.05 2.85 -0.13
C ARG A 241 18.11 4.01 0.14
N ARG A 242 17.44 4.49 -0.91
CA ARG A 242 16.36 5.46 -0.74
C ARG A 242 15.13 4.77 -0.16
N LEU A 243 14.46 5.45 0.76
CA LEU A 243 13.16 5.05 1.27
C LEU A 243 12.11 5.03 0.14
N GLU A 244 11.18 4.09 0.26
CA GLU A 244 10.01 4.01 -0.60
C GLU A 244 8.99 5.09 -0.24
N ALA A 245 8.11 5.46 -1.17
CA ALA A 245 7.14 6.54 -1.01
C ALA A 245 6.35 6.48 0.30
N GLU A 246 5.81 5.31 0.62
CA GLU A 246 5.00 5.04 1.81
C GLU A 246 5.84 5.20 3.08
N ILE A 247 7.10 4.76 3.05
CA ILE A 247 8.02 4.87 4.19
C ILE A 247 8.45 6.32 4.40
N VAL A 248 8.72 7.08 3.32
CA VAL A 248 9.01 8.52 3.43
C VAL A 248 7.85 9.25 4.09
N ARG A 249 6.61 9.01 3.63
CA ARG A 249 5.42 9.65 4.18
C ARG A 249 5.20 9.27 5.66
N ASP A 250 5.32 7.98 5.98
CA ASP A 250 5.14 7.48 7.34
C ASP A 250 6.27 7.97 8.27
N ALA A 251 7.51 8.14 7.77
CA ALA A 251 8.61 8.72 8.54
C ALA A 251 8.36 10.19 8.89
N VAL A 252 7.75 10.97 7.99
CA VAL A 252 7.35 12.37 8.29
C VAL A 252 6.32 12.40 9.42
N LEU A 253 5.29 11.54 9.36
CA LEU A 253 4.29 11.43 10.42
C LEU A 253 4.90 10.94 11.75
N GLU A 254 5.82 9.97 11.69
CA GLU A 254 6.49 9.42 12.86
C GLU A 254 7.36 10.46 13.56
N ALA A 255 8.15 11.22 12.81
CA ALA A 255 8.95 12.32 13.34
C ALA A 255 8.04 13.38 13.99
N ALA A 256 6.92 13.70 13.34
CA ALA A 256 5.92 14.64 13.85
C ALA A 256 5.13 14.13 15.07
N GLY A 257 5.13 12.82 15.34
CA GLY A 257 4.34 12.20 16.40
C GLY A 257 2.84 12.09 16.07
N THR A 258 2.49 12.15 14.79
CA THR A 258 1.10 12.16 14.30
C THR A 258 0.72 10.89 13.53
N LEU A 259 1.61 9.88 13.55
CA LEU A 259 1.38 8.59 12.93
C LEU A 259 0.40 7.74 13.75
N ASP A 260 -0.73 7.36 13.14
CA ASP A 260 -1.67 6.42 13.73
C ASP A 260 -1.29 4.97 13.39
N TYR A 261 -0.96 4.21 14.44
CA TYR A 261 -0.59 2.79 14.40
C TYR A 261 -1.78 1.82 14.38
N SER A 262 -3.01 2.31 14.56
CA SER A 262 -4.23 1.51 14.64
C SER A 262 -4.32 0.53 13.48
N MET A 263 -4.37 -0.76 13.82
CA MET A 263 -4.42 -1.84 12.84
C MET A 263 -5.86 -2.12 12.41
N PHE A 264 -6.02 -2.55 11.15
CA PHE A 264 -7.30 -2.94 10.57
C PHE A 264 -8.32 -1.79 10.49
N GLY A 265 -9.55 -2.07 10.04
CA GLY A 265 -10.57 -1.05 9.84
C GLY A 265 -10.55 -0.40 8.46
N GLU A 266 -11.46 0.55 8.26
CA GLU A 266 -11.71 1.19 6.96
C GLU A 266 -10.49 1.96 6.44
N PRO A 267 -10.21 1.91 5.12
CA PRO A 267 -9.16 2.72 4.52
C PRO A 267 -9.49 4.21 4.60
N VAL A 268 -8.47 5.05 4.71
CA VAL A 268 -8.63 6.51 4.67
C VAL A 268 -9.04 6.93 3.26
N PRO A 269 -10.20 7.59 3.08
CA PRO A 269 -10.63 8.09 1.78
C PRO A 269 -9.66 9.12 1.22
N ALA A 270 -9.62 9.24 -0.10
CA ALA A 270 -8.88 10.28 -0.80
C ALA A 270 -9.82 11.43 -1.17
N GLU A 271 -9.33 12.66 -1.00
CA GLU A 271 -9.92 13.90 -1.46
C GLU A 271 -9.07 14.51 -2.58
N THR A 272 -9.73 15.21 -3.50
CA THR A 272 -9.07 16.01 -4.53
C THR A 272 -9.20 17.47 -4.16
N ALA A 273 -8.07 18.12 -3.86
CA ALA A 273 -8.03 19.54 -3.59
C ALA A 273 -8.36 20.35 -4.86
N LYS A 274 -8.70 21.64 -4.70
CA LYS A 274 -8.92 22.55 -5.83
C LYS A 274 -7.71 22.68 -6.77
N SER A 275 -6.50 22.42 -6.25
CA SER A 275 -5.26 22.37 -7.02
C SER A 275 -5.12 21.14 -7.92
N GLY A 276 -6.02 20.15 -7.80
CA GLY A 276 -5.90 18.84 -8.42
C GLY A 276 -5.04 17.85 -7.61
N GLU A 277 -4.49 18.27 -6.47
CA GLU A 277 -3.74 17.39 -5.58
C GLU A 277 -4.67 16.35 -4.96
N ILE A 278 -4.29 15.07 -5.06
CA ILE A 278 -5.02 13.96 -4.46
C ILE A 278 -4.30 13.56 -3.19
N ALA A 279 -5.00 13.64 -2.06
CA ALA A 279 -4.45 13.21 -0.79
C ALA A 279 -5.50 12.61 0.16
N PRO A 280 -5.08 11.96 1.24
CA PRO A 280 -5.97 11.45 2.26
C PRO A 280 -6.74 12.58 2.93
N VAL A 281 -8.02 12.32 3.22
CA VAL A 281 -8.83 13.24 4.02
C VAL A 281 -8.14 13.49 5.37
N GLY A 282 -7.95 14.77 5.70
CA GLY A 282 -7.35 15.17 6.98
C GLY A 282 -5.84 14.98 7.09
N GLU A 283 -5.12 14.78 5.99
CA GLU A 283 -3.67 14.49 5.98
C GLU A 283 -2.79 15.54 6.72
N THR A 284 -3.27 16.78 6.87
CA THR A 284 -2.55 17.82 7.62
C THR A 284 -2.66 17.68 9.13
N CYS A 285 -3.64 16.94 9.66
CA CYS A 285 -3.89 16.77 11.09
C CYS A 285 -3.27 15.48 11.66
N GLY A 286 -2.39 14.85 10.88
CA GLY A 286 -1.87 13.51 11.14
C GLY A 286 -2.42 12.49 10.15
N GLY A 287 -2.09 11.22 10.35
CA GLY A 287 -2.56 10.21 9.43
C GLY A 287 -2.27 8.79 9.85
N ARG A 288 -3.12 7.89 9.37
CA ARG A 288 -2.85 6.45 9.41
C ARG A 288 -1.65 6.12 8.53
N ARG A 289 -0.97 5.02 8.87
CA ARG A 289 0.09 4.43 8.03
C ARG A 289 -0.34 4.36 6.57
N SER A 290 0.59 4.62 5.67
CA SER A 290 0.32 4.75 4.23
C SER A 290 -0.32 3.50 3.62
N MET A 291 -0.09 2.33 4.22
CA MET A 291 -0.76 1.07 3.86
C MET A 291 -2.28 1.08 4.02
N TYR A 292 -2.86 1.98 4.83
CA TYR A 292 -4.30 2.10 5.05
C TYR A 292 -4.95 3.20 4.21
N GLN A 293 -4.22 3.80 3.29
CA GLN A 293 -4.78 4.81 2.39
C GLN A 293 -5.44 4.15 1.19
N ILE A 294 -6.55 4.72 0.72
CA ILE A 294 -7.19 4.21 -0.49
C ILE A 294 -6.31 4.51 -1.71
N VAL A 295 -5.89 3.46 -2.42
CA VAL A 295 -5.13 3.60 -3.67
C VAL A 295 -6.08 3.45 -4.86
N ARG A 296 -6.23 4.51 -5.65
CA ARG A 296 -7.07 4.51 -6.86
C ARG A 296 -6.19 4.58 -8.10
N ARG A 297 -6.37 3.63 -9.03
CA ARG A 297 -5.60 3.61 -10.30
C ARG A 297 -5.77 4.89 -11.12
N SER A 298 -6.98 5.44 -11.18
CA SER A 298 -7.29 6.66 -11.94
C SER A 298 -6.90 7.96 -11.22
N ALA A 299 -6.53 7.88 -9.94
CA ALA A 299 -6.29 9.03 -9.09
C ALA A 299 -5.25 8.64 -8.01
N PRO A 300 -3.97 8.44 -8.41
CA PRO A 300 -2.92 8.12 -7.46
C PRO A 300 -2.65 9.32 -6.56
N GLN A 301 -2.27 9.05 -5.30
CA GLN A 301 -1.95 10.12 -4.35
C GLN A 301 -0.73 10.91 -4.81
N SER A 302 -0.82 12.24 -4.76
CA SER A 302 0.19 13.13 -5.32
C SER A 302 1.53 13.02 -4.61
N PHE A 303 1.55 12.98 -3.27
CA PHE A 303 2.80 12.83 -2.51
C PHE A 303 3.49 11.50 -2.82
N LEU A 304 2.77 10.37 -2.74
CA LEU A 304 3.37 9.06 -3.02
C LEU A 304 3.89 8.95 -4.46
N SER A 305 3.15 9.51 -5.42
CA SER A 305 3.56 9.55 -6.83
C SER A 305 4.86 10.32 -7.04
N ALA A 306 5.06 11.43 -6.33
CA ALA A 306 6.32 12.18 -6.39
C ALA A 306 7.53 11.34 -5.93
N PHE A 307 7.32 10.41 -5.00
CA PHE A 307 8.33 9.47 -4.49
C PHE A 307 8.32 8.10 -5.18
N ASP A 308 7.97 8.05 -6.47
CA ASP A 308 8.04 6.85 -7.30
C ASP A 308 7.16 5.68 -6.82
N ALA A 309 6.04 5.96 -6.16
CA ALA A 309 5.07 4.91 -5.84
C ALA A 309 4.67 4.14 -7.11
N PRO A 310 4.57 2.80 -7.05
CA PRO A 310 4.34 1.99 -8.23
C PRO A 310 2.98 2.27 -8.84
N VAL A 311 2.97 2.51 -10.16
CA VAL A 311 1.73 2.61 -10.92
C VAL A 311 1.19 1.20 -11.17
N MET A 312 0.00 0.89 -10.66
CA MET A 312 -0.65 -0.42 -10.78
C MET A 312 -1.24 -0.68 -12.19
N GLU A 313 -0.54 -0.26 -13.25
CA GLU A 313 -0.90 -0.56 -14.64
C GLU A 313 -0.30 -1.89 -15.11
N ILE A 314 0.92 -2.20 -14.66
CA ILE A 314 1.68 -3.43 -14.96
C ILE A 314 2.18 -4.00 -13.62
N ASN A 315 2.42 -5.33 -13.56
CA ASN A 315 3.06 -5.95 -12.41
C ASN A 315 4.39 -5.25 -12.08
N CYS A 316 4.51 -4.67 -10.88
CA CYS A 316 5.76 -4.09 -10.39
C CYS A 316 6.56 -5.15 -9.63
N THR A 317 7.61 -5.68 -10.25
CA THR A 317 8.50 -6.65 -9.60
C THR A 317 9.55 -5.93 -8.76
N ARG A 318 10.12 -4.84 -9.29
CA ARG A 318 11.10 -3.97 -8.64
C ARG A 318 10.65 -2.51 -8.71
N ARG A 319 10.59 -1.84 -7.57
CA ARG A 319 10.29 -0.41 -7.50
C ARG A 319 11.47 0.40 -8.05
N ALA A 320 11.17 1.36 -8.91
CA ALA A 320 12.16 2.33 -9.37
C ALA A 320 12.44 3.34 -8.24
N SER A 321 13.68 3.83 -8.17
CA SER A 321 14.04 4.95 -7.31
C SER A 321 14.67 6.01 -8.20
N SER A 322 14.04 7.18 -8.26
CA SER A 322 14.57 8.33 -8.97
C SER A 322 15.10 9.37 -7.97
N THR A 323 15.98 10.24 -8.45
CA THR A 323 16.38 11.45 -7.73
C THR A 323 15.92 12.64 -8.57
N SER A 324 14.79 13.24 -8.19
CA SER A 324 14.18 14.33 -8.95
C SER A 324 14.09 15.61 -8.11
N ALA A 325 14.16 16.77 -8.79
CA ALA A 325 13.93 18.05 -8.14
C ALA A 325 12.51 18.16 -7.55
N VAL A 326 11.54 17.46 -8.15
CA VAL A 326 10.14 17.44 -7.69
C VAL A 326 10.04 16.84 -6.28
N GLN A 327 10.84 15.82 -5.95
CA GLN A 327 10.87 15.22 -4.62
C GLN A 327 11.39 16.19 -3.57
N ALA A 328 12.49 16.90 -3.86
CA ALA A 328 13.04 17.92 -2.97
C ALA A 328 12.02 19.07 -2.78
N LEU A 329 11.39 19.53 -3.86
CA LEU A 329 10.35 20.56 -3.79
C LEU A 329 9.10 20.09 -3.03
N ALA A 330 8.74 18.81 -3.10
CA ALA A 330 7.64 18.23 -2.34
C ALA A 330 7.93 18.23 -0.82
N LEU A 331 9.16 17.93 -0.41
CA LEU A 331 9.58 18.05 1.00
C LEU A 331 9.61 19.51 1.45
N MET A 332 10.14 20.40 0.60
CA MET A 332 10.28 21.81 0.96
C MET A 332 8.96 22.58 0.97
N ASN A 333 8.01 22.27 0.10
CA ASN A 333 6.83 23.14 -0.12
C ASN A 333 5.49 22.41 0.04
N GLY A 334 5.49 21.08 0.17
CA GLY A 334 4.26 20.30 0.24
C GLY A 334 3.40 20.69 1.44
N ARG A 335 2.08 20.85 1.23
CA ARG A 335 1.12 21.19 2.29
C ARG A 335 1.20 20.21 3.46
N PHE A 336 1.33 18.92 3.15
CA PHE A 336 1.51 17.85 4.10
C PHE A 336 2.77 18.05 4.95
N VAL A 337 3.92 18.25 4.31
CA VAL A 337 5.20 18.36 5.02
C VAL A 337 5.25 19.63 5.89
N ARG A 338 4.72 20.75 5.40
CA ARG A 338 4.63 21.99 6.20
C ARG A 338 3.75 21.82 7.44
N ALA A 339 2.58 21.19 7.28
CA ALA A 339 1.70 20.90 8.42
C ALA A 339 2.37 19.96 9.43
N GLN A 340 3.02 18.91 8.95
CA GLN A 340 3.74 17.97 9.81
C GLN A 340 4.99 18.58 10.47
N ALA A 341 5.66 19.53 9.82
CA ALA A 341 6.76 20.26 10.44
C ALA A 341 6.31 21.10 11.64
N GLU A 342 5.10 21.68 11.60
CA GLU A 342 4.53 22.37 12.75
C GLU A 342 4.19 21.39 13.90
N HIS A 343 3.56 20.25 13.58
CA HIS A 343 3.30 19.20 14.57
C HIS A 343 4.61 18.68 15.18
N PHE A 344 5.64 18.48 14.36
CA PHE A 344 6.96 18.07 14.81
C PHE A 344 7.59 19.12 15.73
N ALA A 345 7.48 20.40 15.40
CA ALA A 345 7.97 21.47 16.28
C ALA A 345 7.25 21.50 17.63
N ARG A 346 5.92 21.35 17.66
CA ARG A 346 5.14 21.25 18.91
C ARG A 346 5.65 20.10 19.77
N ARG A 347 5.79 18.91 19.18
CA ARG A 347 6.34 17.74 19.87
C ARG A 347 7.73 18.01 20.46
N VAL A 348 8.62 18.66 19.71
CA VAL A 348 9.97 19.02 20.20
C VAL A 348 9.90 20.01 21.37
N LEU A 349 9.03 21.01 21.29
CA LEU A 349 8.86 22.02 22.33
C LEU A 349 8.26 21.44 23.62
N GLU A 350 7.41 20.43 23.50
CA GLU A 350 6.73 19.74 24.60
C GLU A 350 7.60 18.66 25.27
N GLU A 351 8.27 17.81 24.48
CA GLU A 351 9.01 16.65 24.99
C GLU A 351 10.45 16.97 25.42
N ALA A 352 11.10 17.97 24.81
CA ALA A 352 12.50 18.29 25.08
C ALA A 352 12.66 19.37 26.16
N PRO A 353 13.74 19.31 26.97
CA PRO A 353 14.10 20.39 27.90
C PRO A 353 14.21 21.75 27.18
N PRO A 354 13.93 22.87 27.87
CA PRO A 354 13.77 24.18 27.25
C PRO A 354 15.03 24.76 26.59
N ALA A 355 16.20 24.18 26.83
CA ALA A 355 17.45 24.62 26.20
C ALA A 355 17.48 24.30 24.69
N ASP A 356 17.90 25.26 23.87
CA ASP A 356 17.94 25.09 22.41
C ASP A 356 18.84 23.91 21.98
N SER A 357 19.96 23.69 22.66
CA SER A 357 20.84 22.54 22.38
C SER A 357 20.13 21.20 22.61
N SER A 358 19.28 21.11 23.63
CA SER A 358 18.48 19.93 23.93
C SER A 358 17.38 19.72 22.90
N ARG A 359 16.66 20.80 22.51
CA ARG A 359 15.59 20.75 21.49
C ARG A 359 16.11 20.39 20.11
N VAL A 360 17.21 21.02 19.68
CA VAL A 360 17.87 20.69 18.41
C VAL A 360 18.34 19.24 18.41
N THR A 361 18.97 18.77 19.50
CA THR A 361 19.40 17.37 19.62
C THR A 361 18.21 16.41 19.60
N TRP A 362 17.09 16.76 20.24
CA TRP A 362 15.87 15.95 20.23
C TRP A 362 15.25 15.85 18.85
N ALA A 363 15.04 16.99 18.17
CA ALA A 363 14.55 17.05 16.80
C ALA A 363 15.42 16.21 15.85
N PHE A 364 16.75 16.33 15.97
CA PHE A 364 17.69 15.57 15.15
C PHE A 364 17.55 14.05 15.37
N ARG A 365 17.36 13.61 16.63
CA ARG A 365 17.15 12.19 16.94
C ARG A 365 15.81 11.66 16.44
N LEU A 366 14.75 12.46 16.50
CA LEU A 366 13.44 12.08 15.98
C LEU A 366 13.45 11.96 14.45
N ALA A 367 14.16 12.86 13.76
CA ALA A 367 14.23 12.86 12.30
C ALA A 367 15.22 11.81 11.74
N LEU A 368 16.39 11.67 12.36
CA LEU A 368 17.54 10.95 11.76
C LEU A 368 18.03 9.77 12.61
N ALA A 369 17.34 9.44 13.71
CA ALA A 369 17.66 8.31 14.61
C ALA A 369 19.09 8.31 15.22
N ARG A 370 19.84 9.41 15.13
CA ARG A 370 21.17 9.58 15.72
C ARG A 370 21.31 10.94 16.41
N ARG A 371 22.42 11.14 17.12
CA ARG A 371 22.75 12.47 17.66
C ARG A 371 23.46 13.31 16.59
N PRO A 372 23.27 14.64 16.59
CA PRO A 372 24.06 15.53 15.75
C PRO A 372 25.53 15.50 16.21
N THR A 373 26.44 15.60 15.25
CA THR A 373 27.85 15.88 15.53
C THR A 373 28.00 17.30 16.09
N PRO A 374 29.13 17.63 16.75
CA PRO A 374 29.35 18.99 17.28
C PRO A 374 29.24 20.09 16.21
N ALA A 375 29.69 19.82 14.98
CA ALA A 375 29.61 20.75 13.87
C ALA A 375 28.17 20.96 13.35
N GLU A 376 27.38 19.87 13.25
CA GLU A 376 25.96 19.93 12.90
C GLU A 376 25.17 20.68 13.97
N LEU A 377 25.40 20.38 15.25
CA LEU A 377 24.74 21.05 16.35
C LEU A 377 25.03 22.56 16.34
N HIS A 378 26.29 22.96 16.17
CA HIS A 378 26.66 24.37 16.06
C HIS A 378 25.96 25.08 14.89
N THR A 379 25.90 24.42 13.73
CA THR A 379 25.24 24.97 12.53
C THR A 379 23.74 25.17 12.75
N LEU A 380 23.07 24.19 13.37
CA LEU A 380 21.64 24.21 13.64
C LEU A 380 21.27 25.23 14.72
N LEU A 381 22.11 25.41 15.75
CA LEU A 381 21.92 26.47 16.73
C LEU A 381 22.03 27.86 16.10
N GLY A 382 23.05 28.07 15.25
CA GLY A 382 23.16 29.32 14.49
C GLY A 382 22.00 29.55 13.53
N PHE A 383 21.38 28.49 13.01
CA PHE A 383 20.14 28.59 12.22
C PHE A 383 18.95 29.04 13.08
N VAL A 384 18.76 28.45 14.25
CA VAL A 384 17.70 28.84 15.21
C VAL A 384 17.82 30.32 15.59
N ASP A 385 19.03 30.81 15.87
CA ASP A 385 19.26 32.21 16.21
C ASP A 385 18.93 33.17 15.06
N ARG A 386 19.30 32.80 13.82
CA ARG A 386 18.95 33.60 12.63
C ARG A 386 17.45 33.65 12.39
N GLN A 387 16.73 32.54 12.54
CA GLN A 387 15.27 32.52 12.37
C GLN A 387 14.56 33.31 13.47
N ARG A 388 15.06 33.23 14.71
CA ARG A 388 14.55 34.02 15.82
C ARG A 388 14.70 35.53 15.58
N ALA A 389 15.80 35.96 14.95
CA ALA A 389 16.01 37.35 14.57
C ALA A 389 15.21 37.79 13.32
N HIS A 390 14.83 36.84 12.46
CA HIS A 390 14.10 37.12 11.23
C HIS A 390 12.60 37.41 11.48
N TYR A 391 11.97 36.68 12.40
CA TYR A 391 10.54 36.82 12.65
C TYR A 391 10.21 37.96 13.62
N PRO A 392 9.21 38.81 13.29
CA PRO A 392 8.80 39.93 14.14
C PRO A 392 7.82 39.52 15.25
N ASP A 393 7.57 38.22 15.45
CA ASP A 393 6.58 37.72 16.41
C ASP A 393 6.92 38.17 17.84
N THR A 394 6.00 38.89 18.49
CA THR A 394 6.19 39.40 19.86
C THR A 394 5.79 38.39 20.94
N ASN A 395 4.98 37.40 20.59
CA ASN A 395 4.62 36.29 21.49
C ASN A 395 5.75 35.24 21.49
N PRO A 396 6.42 34.99 22.64
CA PRO A 396 7.52 34.04 22.72
C PRO A 396 7.17 32.61 22.27
N ASP A 397 5.95 32.14 22.57
CA ASP A 397 5.52 30.78 22.24
C ASP A 397 5.25 30.64 20.74
N ALA A 398 4.62 31.64 20.13
CA ALA A 398 4.38 31.67 18.70
C ALA A 398 5.69 31.79 17.90
N LEU A 399 6.63 32.62 18.39
CA LEU A 399 7.96 32.75 17.82
C LEU A 399 8.73 31.43 17.91
N ALA A 400 8.71 30.77 19.08
CA ALA A 400 9.37 29.48 19.26
C ALA A 400 8.78 28.42 18.31
N LEU A 401 7.45 28.30 18.25
CA LEU A 401 6.80 27.36 17.34
C LEU A 401 7.21 27.58 15.89
N ARG A 402 7.23 28.82 15.41
CA ARG A 402 7.61 29.13 14.03
C ARG A 402 9.07 28.79 13.74
N VAL A 403 9.99 29.22 14.61
CA VAL A 403 11.43 28.95 14.46
C VAL A 403 11.72 27.44 14.44
N TYR A 404 11.10 26.69 15.34
CA TYR A 404 11.28 25.24 15.40
C TYR A 404 10.57 24.51 14.26
N SER A 405 9.48 25.07 13.70
CA SER A 405 8.82 24.52 12.50
C SER A 405 9.75 24.57 11.31
N ASP A 406 10.47 25.68 11.10
CA ASP A 406 11.46 25.78 10.02
C ASP A 406 12.62 24.80 10.20
N LEU A 407 13.11 24.64 11.44
CA LEU A 407 14.15 23.65 11.77
C LEU A 407 13.67 22.23 11.43
N CYS A 408 12.46 21.88 11.87
CA CYS A 408 11.87 20.56 11.63
C CYS A 408 11.66 20.31 10.12
N GLN A 409 11.19 21.32 9.39
CA GLN A 409 11.04 21.26 7.94
C GLN A 409 12.39 21.08 7.23
N ALA A 410 13.44 21.77 7.68
CA ALA A 410 14.80 21.61 7.15
C ALA A 410 15.36 20.21 7.40
N LEU A 411 15.11 19.62 8.57
CA LEU A 411 15.53 18.25 8.89
C LEU A 411 14.81 17.21 8.02
N VAL A 412 13.48 17.35 7.85
CA VAL A 412 12.70 16.46 6.97
C VAL A 412 13.10 16.61 5.49
N SER A 413 13.55 17.81 5.09
CA SER A 413 14.04 18.09 3.74
C SER A 413 15.50 17.66 3.51
N ALA A 414 16.20 17.19 4.55
CA ALA A 414 17.59 16.78 4.42
C ALA A 414 17.70 15.49 3.61
N ASN A 415 18.79 15.34 2.84
CA ASN A 415 19.05 14.12 2.09
C ASN A 415 19.06 12.90 3.02
N GLU A 416 19.67 12.99 4.20
CA GLU A 416 19.74 11.88 5.16
C GLU A 416 18.36 11.37 5.59
N PHE A 417 17.32 12.20 5.58
CA PHE A 417 15.98 11.79 6.00
C PHE A 417 15.35 10.73 5.06
N VAL A 418 15.70 10.75 3.77
CA VAL A 418 15.11 9.86 2.76
C VAL A 418 16.03 8.71 2.36
N TYR A 419 17.21 8.56 2.97
CA TYR A 419 18.14 7.47 2.71
C TYR A 419 18.46 6.69 4.00
N ILE A 420 18.61 5.37 3.88
CA ILE A 420 19.19 4.51 4.90
C ILE A 420 20.61 4.14 4.47
N ASP A 421 21.57 4.26 5.39
CA ASP A 421 22.98 3.90 5.19
C ASP A 421 23.62 3.21 6.41
#